data_AF-A0A944H9N4-F1
#
_entry.id   AF-A0A944H9N4-F1
#
_cell.length_a   1.000
_cell.length_b   1.000
_cell.length_c   1.000
_cell.angle_alpha   90.00
_cell.angle_beta   90.00
_cell.angle_gamma   90.00
#
_symmetry.space_group_name_H-M   'P 1'
#
loop_
_entity.id
_entity.type
_entity.pdbx_description
1 polymer ?
#
loop_
_entity_poly.entity_id
_entity_poly.type
_entity_poly.pdbx_seq_one_letter_code
_entity_poly.pdbx_strand_id
1 'polypeptide(L)' 'MATPLIGAILQWAGRLRFPQVFALTAVLFIVDLLVPDPLPFADELLFGLLTVLFGLWRKGRR' A
#
# COMPACT_ATOMS: atom_id res chain seq x y z
N MET A 1 3.34 15.08 6.16
CA MET A 1 4.66 15.30 5.52
C MET A 1 5.13 13.96 4.99
N ALA A 2 4.65 13.53 3.81
CA ALA A 2 5.05 12.23 3.29
C ALA A 2 6.54 12.28 2.97
N THR A 3 7.33 11.39 3.59
CA THR A 3 8.74 11.28 3.24
C THR A 3 8.85 10.93 1.74
N PRO A 4 9.82 11.50 1.02
CA PRO A 4 9.98 11.27 -0.42
C PRO A 4 10.10 9.77 -0.77
N LEU A 5 10.52 8.96 0.20
CA LEU A 5 10.58 7.50 0.13
C LEU A 5 9.19 6.85 -0.03
N ILE A 6 8.20 7.22 0.79
CA ILE A 6 6.84 6.67 0.73
C ILE A 6 6.20 7.02 -0.62
N GLY A 7 6.38 8.26 -1.08
CA GLY A 7 5.88 8.70 -2.38
C GLY A 7 6.46 7.91 -3.57
N ALA A 8 7.73 7.50 -3.49
CA ALA A 8 8.35 6.66 -4.52
C ALA A 8 7.79 5.22 -4.51
N ILE A 9 7.60 4.64 -3.32
CA ILE A 9 7.02 3.29 -3.16
C ILE A 9 5.59 3.25 -3.68
N LEU A 10 4.77 4.26 -3.36
CA LEU A 10 3.38 4.34 -3.82
C LEU A 10 3.25 4.55 -5.34
N GLN A 11 4.14 5.35 -5.94
CA GLN A 11 4.18 5.50 -7.41
C GLN A 11 4.56 4.19 -8.10
N TRP A 12 5.50 3.44 -7.54
CA TRP A 12 5.84 2.10 -8.03
C TRP A 12 4.66 1.13 -7.86
N ALA A 13 4.02 1.11 -6.68
CA ALA A 13 2.82 0.32 -6.40
C ALA A 13 1.69 0.61 -7.40
N GLY A 14 1.51 1.87 -7.81
CA GLY A 14 0.50 2.28 -8.80
C GLY A 14 0.70 1.73 -10.21
N ARG A 15 1.89 1.21 -10.54
CA ARG A 15 2.18 0.58 -11.85
C ARG A 15 1.87 -0.92 -11.88
N LEU A 16 1.63 -1.54 -10.72
CA LEU A 16 1.32 -2.97 -10.58
C LEU A 16 -0.15 -3.27 -10.89
N ARG A 17 -0.47 -4.52 -11.23
CA ARG A 17 -1.85 -4.96 -11.48
C ARG A 17 -2.61 -5.09 -10.15
N PHE A 18 -3.94 -4.95 -10.21
CA PHE A 18 -4.84 -5.06 -9.03
C PHE A 18 -4.51 -6.23 -8.08
N PRO A 19 -4.38 -7.50 -8.53
CA PRO A 19 -4.10 -8.61 -7.62
C PRO A 19 -2.73 -8.52 -6.94
N GLN A 20 -1.74 -7.90 -7.60
CA GLN A 20 -0.39 -7.74 -7.04
C GLN A 20 -0.37 -6.67 -5.95
N VAL A 21 -1.04 -5.54 -6.18
CA VAL A 21 -1.19 -4.49 -5.17
C VAL A 21 -2.01 -5.00 -3.98
N PHE A 22 -3.08 -5.76 -4.23
CA PHE A 22 -3.87 -6.38 -3.18
C PHE A 22 -3.04 -7.29 -2.28
N ALA A 23 -2.25 -8.19 -2.88
CA ALA A 23 -1.38 -9.09 -2.14
C ALA A 23 -0.32 -8.31 -1.33
N LEU A 24 0.29 -7.28 -1.92
CA LEU A 24 1.26 -6.42 -1.25
C LEU A 24 0.65 -5.72 -0.03
N THR A 25 -0.52 -5.09 -0.19
CA THR A 25 -1.24 -4.43 0.90
C THR A 25 -1.63 -5.43 2.00
N ALA A 26 -2.11 -6.62 1.63
CA ALA A 26 -2.53 -7.64 2.59
C ALA A 26 -1.34 -8.21 3.39
N VAL A 27 -0.21 -8.45 2.74
CA VAL A 27 1.02 -8.90 3.41
C VAL A 27 1.50 -7.82 4.38
N LEU A 28 1.56 -6.56 3.94
CA LEU A 28 1.94 -5.46 4.84
C LEU A 28 1.00 -5.35 6.04
N PHE A 29 -0.31 -5.47 5.84
CA PHE A 29 -1.30 -5.43 6.92
C PHE A 29 -1.11 -6.56 7.95
N ILE A 30 -0.84 -7.78 7.49
CA ILE A 30 -0.63 -8.92 8.38
C ILE A 30 0.69 -8.77 9.15
N VAL A 31 1.75 -8.30 8.49
CA VAL A 31 3.04 -8.05 9.13
C VAL A 31 2.88 -6.97 10.21
N ASP A 32 2.16 -5.90 9.90
CA ASP A 32 1.86 -4.81 10.83
C ASP A 32 1.06 -5.28 12.05
N LEU A 33 0.06 -6.16 11.84
CA LEU A 33 -0.75 -6.71 12.94
C LEU A 33 0.02 -7.70 13.83
N LEU A 34 0.96 -8.47 13.26
CA LEU A 34 1.70 -9.52 13.96
C LEU A 34 2.96 -9.02 14.67
N VAL A 35 3.52 -7.89 14.23
CA VAL A 35 4.74 -7.32 14.81
C VAL A 35 4.32 -6.10 15.63
N PRO A 36 4.19 -6.21 16.98
CA PRO A 36 3.85 -5.06 17.82
C PRO A 36 5.00 -4.04 17.80
N ASP A 37 4.80 -3.07 16.91
CA ASP A 37 5.39 -1.74 16.74
C ASP A 37 6.93 -1.54 16.82
N PRO A 38 7.65 -1.69 15.68
CA PRO A 38 9.00 -1.17 15.50
C PRO A 38 9.16 -0.12 14.38
N LEU A 39 8.12 0.17 13.57
CA LEU A 39 8.26 0.93 12.33
C LEU A 39 7.43 2.22 12.34
N PRO A 40 8.04 3.39 12.58
CA PRO A 40 7.35 4.65 12.34
C PRO A 40 6.95 4.70 10.85
N PHE A 41 5.74 5.20 10.56
CA PHE A 41 5.17 5.37 9.22
C PHE A 41 4.56 4.12 8.53
N ALA A 42 4.40 3.00 9.25
CA ALA A 42 3.72 1.81 8.73
C ALA A 42 2.28 2.13 8.30
N ASP A 43 1.55 2.84 9.17
CA ASP A 43 0.18 3.27 8.92
C ASP A 43 0.04 4.14 7.66
N GLU A 44 0.91 5.14 7.45
CA GLU A 44 0.89 5.99 6.25
C GLU A 44 1.16 5.20 4.96
N LEU A 45 2.06 4.22 5.02
CA LEU A 45 2.33 3.36 3.87
C LEU A 45 1.14 2.45 3.58
N LEU A 46 0.52 1.89 4.62
CA LEU A 46 -0.65 1.03 4.53
C LEU A 46 -1.84 1.80 3.93
N PHE A 47 -2.14 3.01 4.42
CA PHE A 47 -3.18 3.88 3.87
C PHE A 47 -2.90 4.29 2.42
N GLY A 48 -1.64 4.58 2.09
CA GLY A 48 -1.24 4.87 0.71
C GLY A 48 -1.48 3.67 -0.22
N LEU A 49 -1.10 2.46 0.20
CA LEU A 49 -1.30 1.23 -0.57
C LEU A 49 -2.78 0.87 -0.72
N LEU A 50 -3.60 1.08 0.32
CA LEU A 50 -5.06 0.96 0.24
C LEU A 50 -5.65 1.92 -0.79
N THR A 51 -5.18 3.16 -0.84
CA THR A 51 -5.64 4.16 -1.83
C THR A 51 -5.34 3.70 -3.26
N VAL A 52 -4.13 3.19 -3.52
CA VAL A 52 -3.76 2.61 -4.82
C VAL A 52 -4.65 1.42 -5.16
N LEU A 53 -4.88 0.52 -4.20
CA LEU A 53 -5.73 -0.65 -4.37
C LEU A 53 -7.17 -0.28 -4.77
N PHE A 54 -7.78 0.69 -4.07
CA PHE A 54 -9.12 1.20 -4.41
C PHE A 54 -9.15 1.86 -5.79
N GLY A 55 -8.11 2.60 -6.16
CA GLY A 55 -7.96 3.19 -7.49
C GLY A 55 -7.93 2.14 -8.61
N LEU A 56 -7.21 1.02 -8.38
CA LEU A 56 -7.11 -0.09 -9.32
C LEU A 56 -8.42 -0.90 -9.41
N TRP A 57 -9.13 -1.09 -8.30
CA TRP A 57 -10.46 -1.75 -8.29
C TRP A 57 -11.46 -1.03 -9.19
N ARG A 58 -11.44 0.30 -9.22
CA ARG A 58 -12.33 1.10 -10.06
C ARG A 58 -11.96 1.04 -11.55
N LYS A 59 -10.70 0.72 -11.89
CA LYS A 59 -10.22 0.62 -13.28
C LYS A 59 -10.65 -0.68 -13.96
N GLY A 60 -10.78 -1.78 -13.21
CA GLY A 60 -11.28 -3.06 -13.73
C GLY A 60 -12.80 -3.14 -13.90
N ARG A 61 -13.54 -2.13 -13.42
CA ARG A 61 -15.01 -2.01 -13.53
C ARG A 61 -15.49 -1.03 -14.62
N ARG A 62 -14.59 -0.55 -15.49
CA ARG A 62 -14.94 0.19 -16.72
C ARG A 62 -14.96 -0.71 -17.92
#